data_AF-X6P073-F1
#
_entry.id   AF-X6P073-F1
#
_cell.length_a   1.000
_cell.length_b   1.000
_cell.length_c   1.000
_cell.angle_alpha   90.00
_cell.angle_beta   90.00
_cell.angle_gamma   90.00
#
_symmetry.space_group_name_H-M   'P 1'
#
loop_
_entity.id
_entity.type
_entity.pdbx_description
1 polymer ?
#
loop_
_entity_poly.entity_id
_entity_poly.type
_entity_poly.pdbx_seq_one_letter_code
_entity_poly.pdbx_strand_id
1 'polypeptide(L)'
;MNLNDVKIEKTLNSDISSPFQTLASPPISLRRAQCVVYNYEILICGSYDSKECYSYHTIKNQYKYICSYPKNVVSFGHCVVSLGDSNQNEITLLSFGGQPRNQRKHTLVMKYISVWDNEITDSNPLNKWVALRNNDGKEIIIGRYEDDYQGVKAIIGGSNDHLLFVTYHPKNIDVFDLNTLKYINFYILPTDGYIKHQCFLSADKHCNHMLLFSKSKGLSIEYDEQRNIFQFHEMRVCAAMRSLCSFGHVYINGCILFFGGEDGFNYSMKDNKWTISVQNWPTALRGCITVLNDDNTFMHILGQSDENYRISIHLKTKIDEWMEIEQRWIEENKEILEAEDIRAELEQMKRELDINKLN
;
A
#
# COMPACT_ATOMS: atom_id res chain seq x y z
N MET A 1 -44.79 6.46 -2.37
CA MET A 1 -44.06 7.34 -1.44
C MET A 1 -42.61 7.37 -1.89
N ASN A 2 -42.09 8.57 -2.16
CA ASN A 2 -40.79 8.79 -2.80
C ASN A 2 -39.64 8.24 -1.96
N LEU A 3 -38.64 7.68 -2.65
CA LEU A 3 -37.64 6.74 -2.14
C LEU A 3 -36.20 7.27 -2.32
N ASN A 4 -36.02 8.59 -2.29
CA ASN A 4 -34.72 9.25 -2.30
C ASN A 4 -34.68 10.28 -1.18
N ASP A 5 -33.52 10.39 -0.54
CA ASP A 5 -33.15 11.31 0.54
C ASP A 5 -33.36 10.80 1.96
N VAL A 6 -32.60 9.77 2.34
CA VAL A 6 -32.07 9.71 3.73
C VAL A 6 -30.66 10.27 3.67
N LYS A 7 -30.59 11.60 3.83
CA LYS A 7 -29.35 12.32 4.12
C LYS A 7 -28.91 11.83 5.50
N ILE A 8 -27.71 11.27 5.60
CA ILE A 8 -27.10 10.91 6.89
C ILE A 8 -26.92 12.24 7.64
N GLU A 9 -27.83 12.54 8.56
CA GLU A 9 -27.56 13.55 9.58
C GLU A 9 -26.42 13.00 10.44
N LYS A 10 -25.20 13.45 10.13
CA LYS A 10 -24.07 13.37 11.05
C LYS A 10 -24.54 14.03 12.35
N THR A 11 -24.93 13.23 13.34
CA THR A 11 -25.11 13.70 14.71
C THR A 11 -23.69 13.93 15.26
N LEU A 12 -23.13 15.08 14.87
CA LEU A 12 -21.83 15.56 15.29
C LEU A 12 -21.87 15.84 16.79
N ASN A 13 -21.23 14.99 17.58
CA ASN A 13 -20.54 15.48 18.77
C ASN A 13 -19.37 16.35 18.29
N SER A 14 -19.57 17.66 18.31
CA SER A 14 -18.70 18.68 17.72
C SER A 14 -17.46 19.02 18.55
N ASP A 15 -16.84 18.05 19.24
CA ASP A 15 -15.69 18.35 20.12
C ASP A 15 -14.65 17.23 20.23
N ILE A 16 -14.49 16.42 19.18
CA ILE A 16 -13.29 15.58 19.05
C ILE A 16 -12.28 16.37 18.23
N SER A 17 -11.24 16.89 18.89
CA SER A 17 -10.08 17.44 18.19
C SER A 17 -9.54 16.37 17.23
N SER A 18 -9.25 16.76 15.99
CA SER A 18 -8.74 15.82 14.99
C SER A 18 -7.49 15.11 15.55
N PRO A 19 -7.42 13.77 15.55
CA PRO A 19 -6.26 13.04 16.08
C PRO A 19 -5.03 13.15 15.13
N PHE A 20 -5.19 13.90 14.04
CA PHE A 20 -4.16 14.10 13.04
C PHE A 20 -3.34 15.34 13.32
N GLN A 21 -2.04 15.14 13.40
CA GLN A 21 -1.05 16.20 13.37
C GLN A 21 -0.58 16.41 11.93
N THR A 22 -0.79 17.62 11.39
CA THR A 22 -0.17 18.03 10.11
C THR A 22 1.31 18.33 10.35
N LEU A 23 2.17 17.65 9.59
CA LEU A 23 3.62 17.80 9.66
C LEU A 23 4.13 18.78 8.58
N ALA A 24 5.44 19.03 8.59
CA ALA A 24 6.06 19.90 7.61
C ALA A 24 5.79 19.42 6.17
N SER A 25 5.50 20.38 5.28
CA SER A 25 5.27 20.08 3.88
C SER A 25 6.51 19.45 3.26
N PRO A 26 6.36 18.36 2.52
CA PRO A 26 7.47 17.71 1.84
C PRO A 26 8.00 18.60 0.71
N PRO A 27 9.29 18.46 0.35
CA PRO A 27 9.92 19.25 -0.72
C PRO A 27 9.46 18.84 -2.13
N ILE A 28 8.75 17.72 -2.27
CA ILE A 28 8.31 17.14 -3.55
C ILE A 28 6.84 16.76 -3.53
N SER A 29 6.26 16.57 -4.72
CA SER A 29 4.98 15.88 -4.88
C SER A 29 5.04 14.48 -4.27
N LEU A 30 4.11 14.15 -3.37
CA LEU A 30 3.98 12.82 -2.78
C LEU A 30 2.93 11.95 -3.46
N ARG A 31 2.43 12.37 -4.62
CA ARG A 31 1.43 11.60 -5.37
C ARG A 31 1.99 10.22 -5.72
N ARG A 32 1.42 9.17 -5.13
CA ARG A 32 1.82 7.76 -5.30
C ARG A 32 3.29 7.52 -4.94
N ALA A 33 3.81 8.27 -3.97
CA ALA A 33 5.15 8.02 -3.44
C ALA A 33 5.28 6.57 -2.93
N GLN A 34 6.48 6.01 -3.04
CA GLN A 34 6.83 4.75 -2.39
C GLN A 34 7.67 5.06 -1.15
N CYS A 35 7.31 4.47 -0.02
CA CYS A 35 7.95 4.72 1.25
C CYS A 35 8.46 3.41 1.86
N VAL A 36 9.64 3.47 2.46
CA VAL A 36 10.24 2.39 3.25
C VAL A 36 10.65 2.97 4.60
N VAL A 37 10.41 2.23 5.67
CA VAL A 37 10.75 2.65 7.03
C VAL A 37 12.11 2.06 7.40
N TYR A 38 12.96 2.87 8.01
CA TYR A 38 14.28 2.46 8.45
C TYR A 38 14.66 3.23 9.71
N ASN A 39 14.65 2.56 10.88
CA ASN A 39 14.89 3.21 12.17
C ASN A 39 13.98 4.45 12.35
N TYR A 40 14.57 5.61 12.68
CA TYR A 40 13.83 6.87 12.84
C TYR A 40 13.55 7.61 11.52
N GLU A 41 13.60 6.91 10.39
CA GLU A 41 13.49 7.50 9.05
C GLU A 41 12.36 6.86 8.23
N ILE A 42 11.66 7.71 7.47
CA ILE A 42 10.77 7.31 6.38
C ILE A 42 11.47 7.70 5.08
N LEU A 43 11.97 6.71 4.36
CA LEU A 43 12.62 6.86 3.07
C LEU A 43 11.55 6.98 1.99
N ILE A 44 11.48 8.13 1.36
CA ILE A 44 10.55 8.47 0.27
C ILE A 44 11.32 8.27 -1.04
N CYS A 45 10.99 7.22 -1.78
CA CYS A 45 11.73 6.75 -2.93
C CYS A 45 11.06 7.16 -4.26
N GLY A 46 11.02 8.47 -4.51
CA GLY A 46 10.36 9.04 -5.69
C GLY A 46 8.83 8.97 -5.62
N SER A 47 8.20 9.60 -6.59
CA SER A 47 6.75 9.67 -6.73
C SER A 47 6.35 9.64 -8.20
N TYR A 48 5.06 9.83 -8.48
CA TYR A 48 4.57 9.94 -9.85
C TYR A 48 5.16 11.15 -10.59
N ASP A 49 5.35 12.28 -9.89
CA ASP A 49 5.80 13.54 -10.50
C ASP A 49 7.27 13.87 -10.18
N SER A 50 7.93 13.12 -9.29
CA SER A 50 9.32 13.36 -8.90
C SER A 50 10.17 12.10 -8.92
N LYS A 51 11.44 12.27 -9.31
CA LYS A 51 12.49 11.25 -9.27
C LYS A 51 13.36 11.36 -8.03
N GLU A 52 13.17 12.40 -7.23
CA GLU A 52 14.00 12.68 -6.08
C GLU A 52 13.59 11.82 -4.90
N CYS A 53 14.58 11.38 -4.14
CA CYS A 53 14.43 10.57 -2.94
C CYS A 53 14.81 11.40 -1.73
N TYR A 54 14.03 11.27 -0.66
CA TYR A 54 14.22 12.00 0.59
C TYR A 54 14.12 11.05 1.77
N SER A 55 14.82 11.36 2.85
CA SER A 55 14.58 10.78 4.17
C SER A 55 13.82 11.80 5.00
N TYR A 56 12.70 11.40 5.58
CA TYR A 56 12.01 12.14 6.63
C TYR A 56 12.38 11.55 7.99
N HIS A 57 12.96 12.34 8.88
CA HIS A 57 13.30 11.89 10.22
C HIS A 57 12.14 12.12 11.19
N THR A 58 11.62 11.05 11.78
CA THR A 58 10.39 11.05 12.60
C THR A 58 10.50 11.85 13.89
N ILE A 59 11.68 11.85 14.53
CA ILE A 59 11.98 12.63 15.74
C ILE A 59 12.30 14.10 15.39
N LYS A 60 13.14 14.33 14.38
CA LYS A 60 13.57 15.70 14.01
C LYS A 60 12.49 16.48 13.23
N ASN A 61 11.49 15.80 12.68
CA ASN A 61 10.43 16.37 11.85
C ASN A 61 10.98 17.19 10.66
N GLN A 62 11.97 16.63 9.97
CA GLN A 62 12.67 17.28 8.87
C GLN A 62 12.93 16.31 7.72
N TYR A 63 12.98 16.85 6.51
CA TYR A 63 13.36 16.11 5.30
C TYR A 63 14.81 16.39 4.95
N LYS A 64 15.52 15.37 4.49
CA LYS A 64 16.87 15.48 3.94
C LYS A 64 16.95 14.72 2.62
N TYR A 65 17.57 15.34 1.62
CA TYR A 65 17.74 14.75 0.30
C TYR A 65 18.66 13.52 0.37
N ILE A 66 18.32 12.49 -0.41
CA ILE A 66 19.11 11.26 -0.55
C ILE A 66 19.80 11.25 -1.93
N CYS A 67 19.02 11.10 -3.00
CA CYS A 67 19.49 11.07 -4.37
C CYS A 67 18.32 11.21 -5.35
N SER A 68 18.55 10.97 -6.65
CA SER A 68 17.50 10.90 -7.66
C SER A 68 17.58 9.60 -8.46
N TYR A 69 16.43 9.11 -8.94
CA TYR A 69 16.39 8.04 -9.92
C TYR A 69 17.11 8.45 -11.22
N PRO A 70 17.74 7.49 -11.94
CA PRO A 70 18.34 7.74 -13.24
C PRO A 70 17.35 8.36 -14.25
N LYS A 71 17.86 9.23 -15.15
CA LYS A 71 17.02 10.02 -16.08
C LYS A 71 16.11 9.19 -16.98
N ASN A 72 16.52 7.98 -17.33
CA ASN A 72 15.79 7.04 -18.18
C ASN A 72 14.64 6.31 -17.46
N VAL A 73 14.50 6.45 -16.15
CA VAL A 73 13.39 5.86 -15.40
C VAL A 73 12.18 6.79 -15.47
N VAL A 74 11.05 6.24 -15.93
CA VAL A 74 9.72 6.86 -15.88
C VAL A 74 8.82 5.90 -15.13
N SER A 75 8.21 6.35 -14.03
CA SER A 75 7.50 5.46 -13.10
C SER A 75 6.05 5.87 -12.92
N PHE A 76 5.13 5.10 -13.49
CA PHE A 76 3.69 5.24 -13.27
C PHE A 76 3.24 4.29 -12.15
N GLY A 77 3.78 4.47 -10.95
CA GLY A 77 3.56 3.58 -9.80
C GLY A 77 4.49 2.37 -9.85
N HIS A 78 5.79 2.62 -9.70
CA HIS A 78 6.78 1.58 -9.40
C HIS A 78 6.59 1.04 -7.97
N CYS A 79 7.25 -0.07 -7.68
CA CYS A 79 7.28 -0.65 -6.34
C CYS A 79 8.70 -0.53 -5.77
N VAL A 80 8.78 -0.29 -4.45
CA VAL A 80 10.03 -0.32 -3.69
C VAL A 80 9.82 -1.23 -2.49
N VAL A 81 10.75 -2.14 -2.24
CA VAL A 81 10.76 -3.05 -1.09
C VAL A 81 12.15 -3.06 -0.45
N SER A 82 12.21 -3.35 0.86
CA SER A 82 13.46 -3.55 1.60
C SER A 82 13.88 -5.02 1.58
N LEU A 83 15.12 -5.32 1.18
CA LEU A 83 15.69 -6.66 1.27
C LEU A 83 16.19 -6.90 2.70
N GLY A 84 15.82 -8.03 3.31
CA GLY A 84 16.01 -8.34 4.74
C GLY A 84 17.45 -8.41 5.27
N ASP A 85 18.46 -8.21 4.42
CA ASP A 85 19.87 -8.15 4.79
C ASP A 85 20.29 -6.74 5.22
N SER A 86 19.59 -6.17 6.20
CA SER A 86 20.02 -4.91 6.82
C SER A 86 21.02 -5.20 7.95
N ASN A 87 22.27 -4.80 7.76
CA ASN A 87 23.15 -4.59 8.91
C ASN A 87 22.60 -3.41 9.72
N GLN A 88 22.94 -3.28 11.01
CA GLN A 88 22.40 -2.19 11.88
C GLN A 88 22.56 -0.77 11.30
N ASN A 89 23.50 -0.57 10.37
CA ASN A 89 23.82 0.73 9.79
C ASN A 89 23.44 0.87 8.31
N GLU A 90 22.99 -0.19 7.62
CA GLU A 90 22.67 -0.18 6.19
C GLU A 90 21.39 -0.98 5.90
N ILE A 91 20.52 -0.44 5.05
CA ILE A 91 19.37 -1.16 4.47
C ILE A 91 19.53 -1.24 2.95
N THR A 92 19.18 -2.39 2.37
CA THR A 92 19.17 -2.56 0.91
C THR A 92 17.75 -2.42 0.38
N LEU A 93 17.53 -1.52 -0.57
CA LEU A 93 16.25 -1.27 -1.21
C LEU A 93 16.27 -1.81 -2.64
N LEU A 94 15.19 -2.46 -3.05
CA LEU A 94 14.94 -2.90 -4.43
C LEU A 94 13.78 -2.10 -5.01
N SER A 95 14.00 -1.49 -6.17
CA SER A 95 13.01 -0.70 -6.90
C SER A 95 12.80 -1.23 -8.31
N PHE A 96 11.55 -1.42 -8.72
CA PHE A 96 11.23 -1.95 -10.04
C PHE A 96 9.83 -1.58 -10.54
N GLY A 97 9.65 -1.71 -11.86
CA GLY A 97 8.34 -1.55 -12.52
C GLY A 97 7.87 -0.11 -12.74
N GLY A 98 6.57 0.10 -12.91
CA GLY A 98 6.00 1.40 -13.28
C GLY A 98 6.03 1.72 -14.77
N GLN A 99 6.64 0.87 -15.60
CA GLN A 99 6.63 1.01 -17.06
C GLN A 99 5.45 0.25 -17.70
N PRO A 100 4.80 0.81 -18.74
CA PRO A 100 3.74 0.14 -19.49
C PRO A 100 4.23 -1.07 -20.29
N ARG A 101 3.27 -1.73 -20.94
CA ARG A 101 3.50 -2.74 -21.97
C ARG A 101 4.41 -2.20 -23.08
N ASN A 102 5.25 -3.07 -23.62
CA ASN A 102 6.21 -2.80 -24.69
C ASN A 102 7.23 -1.71 -24.32
N GLN A 103 7.58 -1.63 -23.04
CA GLN A 103 8.66 -0.80 -22.54
C GLN A 103 9.56 -1.63 -21.62
N ARG A 104 10.88 -1.41 -21.74
CA ARG A 104 11.87 -2.04 -20.88
C ARG A 104 11.60 -1.67 -19.42
N LYS A 105 11.45 -2.68 -18.56
CA LYS A 105 11.26 -2.50 -17.12
C LYS A 105 12.59 -2.11 -16.47
N HIS A 106 12.53 -1.30 -15.42
CA HIS A 106 13.70 -1.01 -14.61
C HIS A 106 13.76 -1.95 -13.41
N THR A 107 14.97 -2.24 -12.96
CA THR A 107 15.23 -2.94 -11.69
C THR A 107 16.53 -2.36 -11.12
N LEU A 108 16.39 -1.66 -10.01
CA LEU A 108 17.44 -0.90 -9.37
C LEU A 108 17.56 -1.33 -7.93
N VAL A 109 18.79 -1.33 -7.42
CA VAL A 109 19.11 -1.56 -6.03
C VAL A 109 19.79 -0.32 -5.45
N MET A 110 19.52 -0.03 -4.19
CA MET A 110 20.22 1.00 -3.42
C MET A 110 20.64 0.43 -2.08
N LYS A 111 21.91 0.58 -1.75
CA LYS A 111 22.39 0.42 -0.38
C LYS A 111 22.30 1.75 0.31
N TYR A 112 21.41 1.85 1.28
CA TYR A 112 21.12 3.07 2.00
C TYR A 112 21.74 3.04 3.39
N ILE A 113 22.48 4.10 3.72
CA ILE A 113 22.89 4.47 5.07
C ILE A 113 22.23 5.79 5.46
N SER A 114 21.96 5.97 6.75
CA SER A 114 21.33 7.20 7.28
C SER A 114 22.08 8.44 6.79
N VAL A 115 21.33 9.35 6.14
CA VAL A 115 21.84 10.67 5.74
C VAL A 115 21.97 11.61 6.94
N TRP A 116 21.49 11.23 8.12
CA TRP A 116 21.50 12.08 9.31
C TRP A 116 22.75 11.90 10.16
N ASP A 117 23.34 10.71 10.11
CA ASP A 117 24.48 10.33 10.95
C ASP A 117 25.80 10.30 10.16
N ASN A 118 25.72 10.33 8.82
CA ASN A 118 26.87 10.17 7.94
C ASN A 118 27.01 11.33 6.95
N GLU A 119 28.25 11.76 6.72
CA GLU A 119 28.60 12.60 5.58
C GLU A 119 28.89 11.72 4.36
N ILE A 120 28.01 11.77 3.38
CA ILE A 120 28.14 10.98 2.15
C ILE A 120 28.82 11.84 1.10
N THR A 121 29.98 11.41 0.64
CA THR A 121 30.70 12.05 -0.46
C THR A 121 30.18 11.55 -1.81
N ASP A 122 30.30 12.39 -2.85
CA ASP A 122 29.81 12.06 -4.20
C ASP A 122 30.49 10.83 -4.82
N SER A 123 31.68 10.46 -4.37
CA SER A 123 32.40 9.27 -4.85
C SER A 123 31.87 7.95 -4.30
N ASN A 124 31.00 7.99 -3.28
CA ASN A 124 30.44 6.80 -2.67
C ASN A 124 29.27 6.25 -3.51
N PRO A 125 29.26 4.95 -3.89
CA PRO A 125 28.11 4.33 -4.55
C PRO A 125 26.89 4.16 -3.62
N LEU A 126 27.06 4.34 -2.30
CA LEU A 126 25.95 4.32 -1.35
C LEU A 126 24.93 5.43 -1.62
N ASN A 127 23.70 5.20 -1.17
CA ASN A 127 22.56 6.11 -1.28
C ASN A 127 22.21 6.50 -2.73
N LYS A 128 22.67 5.73 -3.73
CA LYS A 128 22.39 5.93 -5.14
C LYS A 128 21.76 4.67 -5.73
N TRP A 129 20.84 4.88 -6.67
CA TRP A 129 20.25 3.77 -7.43
C TRP A 129 21.24 3.25 -8.47
N VAL A 130 21.52 1.94 -8.42
CA VAL A 130 22.33 1.23 -9.40
C VAL A 130 21.55 0.04 -9.97
N ALA A 131 21.90 -0.42 -11.17
CA ALA A 131 21.25 -1.57 -11.78
C ALA A 131 21.48 -2.84 -10.95
N LEU A 132 20.45 -3.64 -10.72
CA LEU A 132 20.59 -4.96 -10.12
C LEU A 132 21.36 -5.88 -11.08
N ARG A 133 22.40 -6.55 -10.60
CA ARG A 133 23.24 -7.45 -11.40
C ARG A 133 23.41 -8.79 -10.70
N ASN A 134 23.52 -9.86 -11.48
CA ASN A 134 23.91 -11.17 -10.96
C ASN A 134 25.44 -11.26 -10.77
N ASN A 135 25.91 -12.43 -10.33
CA ASN A 135 27.34 -12.69 -10.10
C ASN A 135 28.22 -12.58 -11.37
N ASP A 136 27.64 -12.73 -12.56
CA ASP A 136 28.34 -12.55 -13.84
C ASP A 136 28.37 -11.08 -14.28
N GLY A 137 27.84 -10.16 -13.46
CA GLY A 137 27.70 -8.75 -13.79
C GLY A 137 26.59 -8.45 -14.80
N LYS A 138 25.75 -9.44 -15.16
CA LYS A 138 24.61 -9.25 -16.07
C LYS A 138 23.47 -8.56 -15.33
N GLU A 139 22.91 -7.53 -15.95
CA GLU A 139 21.75 -6.81 -15.43
C GLU A 139 20.52 -7.74 -15.36
N ILE A 140 19.86 -7.73 -14.20
CA ILE A 140 18.62 -8.44 -13.94
C ILE A 140 17.46 -7.48 -14.09
N ILE A 141 16.44 -7.90 -14.83
CA ILE A 141 15.22 -7.13 -15.05
C ILE A 141 14.04 -7.96 -14.54
N ILE A 142 13.35 -7.43 -13.54
CA ILE A 142 12.08 -7.94 -13.05
C ILE A 142 10.97 -7.35 -13.92
N GLY A 143 10.31 -8.23 -14.66
CA GLY A 143 9.20 -7.96 -15.57
C GLY A 143 9.56 -8.15 -17.04
N ARG A 144 8.61 -8.66 -17.81
CA ARG A 144 8.77 -8.91 -19.25
C ARG A 144 8.46 -7.65 -20.06
N TYR A 145 8.89 -7.62 -21.33
CA TYR A 145 8.74 -6.42 -22.18
C TYR A 145 7.26 -6.14 -22.46
N GLU A 146 6.49 -7.19 -22.74
CA GLU A 146 5.08 -7.23 -23.07
C GLU A 146 4.13 -7.00 -21.86
N ASP A 147 4.67 -7.12 -20.64
CA ASP A 147 3.89 -6.94 -19.42
C ASP A 147 3.65 -5.46 -19.11
N ASP A 148 2.51 -5.14 -18.49
CA ASP A 148 2.21 -3.80 -17.98
C ASP A 148 2.48 -3.75 -16.47
N TYR A 149 3.54 -3.04 -16.08
CA TYR A 149 3.97 -2.92 -14.69
C TYR A 149 3.54 -1.57 -14.09
N GLN A 150 2.63 -0.83 -14.73
CA GLN A 150 2.07 0.39 -14.14
C GLN A 150 1.22 0.04 -12.90
N GLY A 151 1.60 0.58 -11.74
CA GLY A 151 0.91 0.32 -10.47
C GLY A 151 1.18 -1.07 -9.91
N VAL A 152 2.32 -1.68 -10.26
CA VAL A 152 2.79 -2.95 -9.69
C VAL A 152 2.90 -2.85 -8.17
N LYS A 153 2.57 -3.94 -7.48
CA LYS A 153 2.78 -4.09 -6.03
C LYS A 153 3.53 -5.38 -5.77
N ALA A 154 4.36 -5.37 -4.75
CA ALA A 154 5.06 -6.55 -4.33
C ALA A 154 5.25 -6.60 -2.82
N ILE A 155 5.40 -7.81 -2.32
CA ILE A 155 5.78 -8.11 -0.95
C ILE A 155 6.89 -9.16 -0.97
N ILE A 156 7.70 -9.16 0.09
CA ILE A 156 8.74 -10.16 0.29
C ILE A 156 8.24 -11.18 1.31
N GLY A 157 8.55 -12.45 1.08
CA GLY A 157 8.07 -13.57 1.87
C GLY A 157 8.79 -14.88 1.59
N GLY A 158 8.08 -15.98 1.86
CA GLY A 158 8.65 -17.31 1.84
C GLY A 158 9.37 -17.62 3.15
N SER A 159 9.72 -18.89 3.36
CA SER A 159 10.24 -19.36 4.65
C SER A 159 11.53 -18.66 5.10
N ASN A 160 12.25 -18.05 4.16
CA ASN A 160 13.52 -17.33 4.36
C ASN A 160 13.52 -15.90 3.78
N ASP A 161 12.37 -15.25 3.63
CA ASP A 161 12.26 -13.89 3.06
C ASP A 161 12.95 -13.72 1.69
N HIS A 162 12.96 -14.80 0.90
CA HIS A 162 13.68 -14.92 -0.36
C HIS A 162 12.75 -14.90 -1.58
N LEU A 163 11.43 -14.88 -1.36
CA LEU A 163 10.44 -14.84 -2.43
C LEU A 163 9.87 -13.44 -2.54
N LEU A 164 9.85 -12.93 -3.76
CA LEU A 164 9.18 -11.70 -4.13
C LEU A 164 7.89 -12.05 -4.87
N PHE A 165 6.76 -11.79 -4.22
CA PHE A 165 5.44 -11.93 -4.82
C PHE A 165 5.07 -10.63 -5.51
N VAL A 166 4.84 -10.66 -6.82
CA VAL A 166 4.63 -9.45 -7.64
C VAL A 166 3.26 -9.49 -8.29
N THR A 167 2.39 -8.55 -7.95
CA THR A 167 1.06 -8.41 -8.56
C THR A 167 1.01 -7.25 -9.55
N TYR A 168 0.52 -7.52 -10.76
CA TYR A 168 0.54 -6.56 -11.85
C TYR A 168 -0.58 -6.75 -12.88
N HIS A 169 -0.77 -5.75 -13.73
CA HIS A 169 -1.83 -5.71 -14.73
C HIS A 169 -1.63 -6.80 -15.81
N PRO A 170 -2.72 -7.42 -16.33
CA PRO A 170 -4.11 -7.19 -15.98
C PRO A 170 -4.57 -7.91 -14.70
N LYS A 171 -4.10 -9.12 -14.41
CA LYS A 171 -4.52 -9.90 -13.24
C LYS A 171 -3.51 -10.98 -12.93
N ASN A 172 -2.24 -10.60 -12.88
CA ASN A 172 -1.13 -11.53 -12.75
C ASN A 172 -0.53 -11.46 -11.35
N ILE A 173 -0.03 -12.61 -10.90
CA ILE A 173 0.88 -12.72 -9.76
C ILE A 173 2.08 -13.58 -10.17
N ASP A 174 3.28 -13.03 -10.03
CA ASP A 174 4.54 -13.74 -10.25
C ASP A 174 5.22 -14.04 -8.91
N VAL A 175 5.98 -15.14 -8.86
CA VAL A 175 6.90 -15.48 -7.77
C VAL A 175 8.33 -15.41 -8.32
N PHE A 176 9.15 -14.56 -7.73
CA PHE A 176 10.54 -14.37 -8.10
C PHE A 176 11.46 -14.67 -6.91
N ASP A 177 12.47 -15.50 -7.11
CA ASP A 177 13.47 -15.83 -6.11
C ASP A 177 14.55 -14.75 -6.07
N LEU A 178 14.67 -14.08 -4.94
CA LEU A 178 15.64 -13.01 -4.68
C LEU A 178 17.07 -13.55 -4.50
N ASN A 179 17.25 -14.81 -4.10
CA ASN A 179 18.57 -15.43 -3.95
C ASN A 179 19.13 -15.87 -5.30
N THR A 180 18.29 -16.52 -6.12
CA THR A 180 18.74 -17.02 -7.43
C THR A 180 18.53 -16.02 -8.56
N LEU A 181 17.79 -14.93 -8.31
CA LEU A 181 17.40 -13.90 -9.27
C LEU A 181 16.64 -14.47 -10.48
N LYS A 182 15.71 -15.40 -10.22
CA LYS A 182 14.94 -16.11 -11.25
C LYS A 182 13.46 -16.20 -10.91
N TYR A 183 12.62 -16.30 -11.95
CA TYR A 183 11.21 -16.61 -11.78
C TYR A 183 11.01 -18.07 -11.39
N ILE A 184 10.14 -18.30 -10.39
CA ILE A 184 9.72 -19.63 -9.94
C ILE A 184 8.38 -20.00 -10.57
N ASN A 185 7.39 -19.12 -10.44
CA ASN A 185 6.04 -19.39 -10.91
C ASN A 185 5.31 -18.11 -11.32
N PHE A 186 4.23 -18.27 -12.10
CA PHE A 186 3.29 -17.22 -12.43
C PHE A 186 1.85 -17.76 -12.38
N TYR A 187 0.89 -16.91 -12.03
CA TYR A 187 -0.51 -17.28 -11.98
C TYR A 187 -1.43 -16.13 -12.39
N ILE A 188 -2.61 -16.47 -12.88
CA ILE A 188 -3.66 -15.52 -13.23
C ILE A 188 -4.65 -15.46 -12.05
N LEU A 189 -4.71 -14.32 -11.38
CA LEU A 189 -5.60 -14.10 -10.25
C LEU A 189 -7.06 -14.30 -10.66
N PRO A 190 -7.90 -14.96 -9.83
CA PRO A 190 -9.31 -15.19 -10.11
C PRO A 190 -10.12 -13.90 -9.87
N THR A 191 -9.93 -12.91 -10.74
CA THR A 191 -10.64 -11.63 -10.71
C THR A 191 -11.35 -11.35 -12.03
N ASP A 192 -12.54 -10.74 -11.94
CA ASP A 192 -13.37 -10.38 -13.10
C ASP A 192 -12.89 -9.10 -13.81
N GLY A 193 -12.06 -8.31 -13.13
CA GLY A 193 -11.51 -7.05 -13.62
C GLY A 193 -9.99 -7.01 -13.58
N TYR A 194 -9.42 -5.95 -14.16
CA TYR A 194 -8.00 -5.68 -14.08
C TYR A 194 -7.60 -5.14 -12.70
N ILE A 195 -6.45 -5.56 -12.20
CA ILE A 195 -5.82 -5.03 -10.99
C ILE A 195 -4.86 -3.89 -11.37
N LYS A 196 -4.97 -2.79 -10.65
CA LYS A 196 -4.05 -1.67 -10.69
C LYS A 196 -4.20 -0.86 -9.42
N HIS A 197 -3.09 -0.48 -8.78
CA HIS A 197 -3.11 0.28 -7.53
C HIS A 197 -3.95 -0.41 -6.42
N GLN A 198 -3.85 -1.74 -6.36
CA GLN A 198 -4.50 -2.59 -5.35
C GLN A 198 -3.88 -2.41 -3.96
N CYS A 199 -4.63 -2.80 -2.94
CA CYS A 199 -4.06 -3.21 -1.66
C CYS A 199 -3.52 -4.63 -1.82
N PHE A 200 -2.26 -4.81 -1.45
CA PHE A 200 -1.57 -6.09 -1.49
C PHE A 200 -0.60 -6.14 -0.32
N LEU A 201 -0.90 -6.99 0.65
CA LEU A 201 -0.19 -7.06 1.92
C LEU A 201 -0.12 -8.50 2.42
N SER A 202 0.80 -8.75 3.34
CA SER A 202 0.89 -10.02 4.04
C SER A 202 -0.07 -10.07 5.24
N ALA A 203 -0.79 -11.19 5.39
CA ALA A 203 -1.59 -11.47 6.59
C ALA A 203 -0.75 -12.08 7.73
N ASP A 204 0.39 -12.69 7.40
CA ASP A 204 1.24 -13.40 8.36
C ASP A 204 2.71 -12.94 8.30
N LYS A 205 3.51 -13.36 9.28
CA LYS A 205 4.91 -12.94 9.39
C LYS A 205 5.82 -13.53 8.30
N HIS A 206 5.48 -14.68 7.76
CA HIS A 206 6.27 -15.38 6.73
C HIS A 206 5.81 -15.08 5.30
N CYS A 207 4.77 -14.26 5.18
CA CYS A 207 4.12 -13.83 3.94
C CYS A 207 3.74 -14.99 3.02
N ASN A 208 3.36 -16.14 3.60
CA ASN A 208 2.80 -17.25 2.84
C ASN A 208 1.28 -17.08 2.66
N HIS A 209 0.64 -16.33 3.56
CA HIS A 209 -0.73 -15.85 3.44
C HIS A 209 -0.74 -14.36 3.10
N MET A 210 -1.35 -14.02 1.97
CA MET A 210 -1.41 -12.67 1.42
C MET A 210 -2.86 -12.27 1.20
N LEU A 211 -3.11 -10.97 1.28
CA LEU A 211 -4.42 -10.38 1.05
C LEU A 211 -4.33 -9.41 -0.12
N LEU A 212 -5.27 -9.53 -1.05
CA LEU A 212 -5.40 -8.63 -2.18
C LEU A 212 -6.79 -8.04 -2.22
N PHE A 213 -6.86 -6.73 -2.23
CA PHE A 213 -8.10 -5.96 -2.30
C PHE A 213 -8.03 -5.01 -3.49
N SER A 214 -8.89 -5.24 -4.50
CA SER A 214 -8.96 -4.42 -5.71
C SER A 214 -10.39 -4.23 -6.20
N LYS A 215 -10.86 -2.98 -6.25
CA LYS A 215 -12.21 -2.59 -6.67
C LYS A 215 -13.29 -3.42 -5.95
N SER A 216 -13.92 -4.36 -6.65
CA SER A 216 -15.01 -5.20 -6.16
C SER A 216 -14.57 -6.60 -5.75
N LYS A 217 -13.27 -6.90 -5.75
CA LYS A 217 -12.72 -8.23 -5.44
C LYS A 217 -11.72 -8.16 -4.28
N GLY A 218 -11.92 -9.06 -3.33
CA GLY A 218 -11.02 -9.34 -2.21
C GLY A 218 -10.59 -10.80 -2.33
N LEU A 219 -9.30 -11.07 -2.15
CA LEU A 219 -8.73 -12.41 -2.23
C LEU A 219 -7.82 -12.64 -1.02
N SER A 220 -8.02 -13.79 -0.39
CA SER A 220 -7.06 -14.44 0.49
C SER A 220 -6.26 -15.42 -0.35
N ILE A 221 -4.95 -15.24 -0.38
CA ILE A 221 -4.02 -15.95 -1.26
C ILE A 221 -3.02 -16.69 -0.38
N GLU A 222 -3.00 -18.02 -0.46
CA GLU A 222 -2.01 -18.85 0.21
C GLU A 222 -1.03 -19.41 -0.80
N TYR A 223 0.26 -19.45 -0.45
CA TYR A 223 1.31 -20.02 -1.28
C TYR A 223 1.99 -21.22 -0.60
N ASP A 224 1.92 -22.39 -1.24
CA ASP A 224 2.67 -23.59 -0.85
C ASP A 224 4.03 -23.56 -1.53
N GLU A 225 5.07 -23.19 -0.79
CA GLU A 225 6.44 -23.05 -1.28
C GLU A 225 7.04 -24.37 -1.79
N GLN A 226 6.67 -25.52 -1.20
CA GLN A 226 7.22 -26.81 -1.61
C GLN A 226 6.71 -27.25 -2.98
N ARG A 227 5.43 -26.97 -3.23
CA ARG A 227 4.76 -27.35 -4.48
C ARG A 227 4.73 -26.21 -5.50
N ASN A 228 5.08 -25.00 -5.09
CA ASN A 228 4.95 -23.76 -5.85
C ASN A 228 3.52 -23.54 -6.36
N ILE A 229 2.50 -23.78 -5.52
CA ILE A 229 1.09 -23.61 -5.90
C ILE A 229 0.42 -22.53 -5.08
N PHE A 230 -0.49 -21.80 -5.72
CA PHE A 230 -1.37 -20.84 -5.06
C PHE A 230 -2.73 -21.46 -4.74
N GLN A 231 -3.29 -21.10 -3.60
CA GLN A 231 -4.69 -21.31 -3.25
C GLN A 231 -5.37 -19.96 -3.07
N PHE A 232 -6.62 -19.86 -3.52
CA PHE A 232 -7.36 -18.61 -3.54
C PHE A 232 -8.72 -18.79 -2.86
N HIS A 233 -9.02 -17.87 -1.95
CA HIS A 233 -10.32 -17.78 -1.29
C HIS A 233 -10.88 -16.38 -1.49
N GLU A 234 -12.11 -16.28 -1.98
CA GLU A 234 -12.77 -14.99 -2.14
C GLU A 234 -13.11 -14.38 -0.77
N MET A 235 -12.93 -13.07 -0.67
CA MET A 235 -13.24 -12.28 0.51
C MET A 235 -14.32 -11.25 0.21
N ARG A 236 -15.15 -10.95 1.22
CA ARG A 236 -16.20 -9.95 1.10
C ARG A 236 -15.60 -8.57 0.91
N VAL A 237 -16.12 -7.81 -0.05
CA VAL A 237 -15.75 -6.43 -0.32
C VAL A 237 -16.97 -5.53 -0.13
N CYS A 238 -16.84 -4.49 0.69
CA CYS A 238 -17.92 -3.53 0.89
C CYS A 238 -18.17 -2.67 -0.37
N ALA A 239 -19.38 -2.13 -0.50
CA ALA A 239 -19.75 -1.30 -1.65
C ALA A 239 -18.85 -0.06 -1.78
N ALA A 240 -18.46 0.53 -0.65
CA ALA A 240 -17.63 1.72 -0.62
C ALA A 240 -16.21 1.47 -1.14
N MET A 241 -15.64 0.28 -0.93
CA MET A 241 -14.33 -0.05 -1.50
C MET A 241 -14.34 -0.04 -3.04
N ARG A 242 -15.50 -0.28 -3.67
CA ARG A 242 -15.62 -0.32 -5.14
C ARG A 242 -15.34 1.02 -5.80
N SER A 243 -15.56 2.14 -5.08
CA SER A 243 -15.28 3.49 -5.58
C SER A 243 -13.88 3.97 -5.21
N LEU A 244 -13.17 3.29 -4.29
CA LEU A 244 -11.83 3.69 -3.88
C LEU A 244 -10.81 3.51 -5.01
N CYS A 245 -10.12 4.59 -5.33
CA CYS A 245 -9.05 4.61 -6.33
C CYS A 245 -7.80 5.28 -5.73
N SER A 246 -6.65 4.61 -5.81
CA SER A 246 -5.36 5.16 -5.36
C SER A 246 -5.35 5.55 -3.87
N PHE A 247 -5.69 4.59 -3.02
CA PHE A 247 -5.73 4.72 -1.57
C PHE A 247 -4.44 4.18 -0.92
N GLY A 248 -4.07 4.76 0.22
CA GLY A 248 -3.11 4.20 1.17
C GLY A 248 -3.77 3.11 2.00
N HIS A 249 -2.98 2.19 2.54
CA HIS A 249 -3.47 1.18 3.46
C HIS A 249 -2.38 0.76 4.43
N VAL A 250 -2.78 0.22 5.58
CA VAL A 250 -1.87 -0.35 6.56
C VAL A 250 -2.56 -1.49 7.30
N TYR A 251 -1.79 -2.49 7.74
CA TYR A 251 -2.28 -3.58 8.56
C TYR A 251 -1.83 -3.40 10.01
N ILE A 252 -2.78 -3.31 10.95
CA ILE A 252 -2.54 -3.06 12.37
C ILE A 252 -3.51 -3.92 13.18
N ASN A 253 -3.00 -4.71 14.13
CA ASN A 253 -3.80 -5.47 15.11
C ASN A 253 -4.94 -6.31 14.50
N GLY A 254 -4.72 -6.95 13.36
CA GLY A 254 -5.74 -7.76 12.69
C GLY A 254 -6.76 -6.94 11.89
N CYS A 255 -6.55 -5.63 11.74
CA CYS A 255 -7.37 -4.75 10.93
C CYS A 255 -6.54 -4.15 9.77
N ILE A 256 -7.14 -4.07 8.58
CA ILE A 256 -6.60 -3.29 7.48
C ILE A 256 -7.31 -1.94 7.49
N LEU A 257 -6.55 -0.86 7.65
CA LEU A 257 -7.07 0.49 7.52
C LEU A 257 -6.78 0.98 6.10
N PHE A 258 -7.76 1.62 5.48
CA PHE A 258 -7.73 2.15 4.12
C PHE A 258 -7.94 3.65 4.16
N PHE A 259 -7.13 4.37 3.41
CA PHE A 259 -7.00 5.82 3.46
C PHE A 259 -7.05 6.44 2.08
N GLY A 260 -7.87 7.46 1.88
CA GLY A 260 -7.93 8.24 0.64
C GLY A 260 -9.35 8.35 0.09
N GLY A 261 -9.59 9.40 -0.71
CA GLY A 261 -10.95 9.88 -0.99
C GLY A 261 -11.47 10.80 0.12
N GLU A 262 -12.79 10.87 0.29
CA GLU A 262 -13.47 11.70 1.31
C GLU A 262 -13.62 10.99 2.66
N ASP A 263 -13.59 9.65 2.68
CA ASP A 263 -13.82 8.82 3.86
C ASP A 263 -12.66 7.82 4.09
N GLY A 264 -12.47 7.40 5.34
CA GLY A 264 -11.58 6.29 5.72
C GLY A 264 -12.37 5.00 5.94
N PHE A 265 -11.78 3.85 5.63
CA PHE A 265 -12.43 2.55 5.78
C PHE A 265 -11.56 1.58 6.56
N ASN A 266 -12.18 0.76 7.40
CA ASN A 266 -11.51 -0.25 8.19
C ASN A 266 -12.06 -1.63 7.81
N TYR A 267 -11.19 -2.62 7.78
CA TYR A 267 -11.55 -4.01 7.58
C TYR A 267 -10.98 -4.88 8.70
N SER A 268 -11.86 -5.46 9.53
CA SER A 268 -11.49 -6.41 10.58
C SER A 268 -11.33 -7.80 9.97
N MET A 269 -10.13 -8.37 10.07
CA MET A 269 -9.86 -9.76 9.67
C MET A 269 -10.58 -10.75 10.58
N LYS A 270 -10.62 -10.44 11.88
CA LYS A 270 -11.22 -11.29 12.91
C LYS A 270 -12.71 -11.50 12.66
N ASP A 271 -13.41 -10.43 12.33
CA ASP A 271 -14.85 -10.46 12.15
C ASP A 271 -15.26 -10.60 10.68
N ASN A 272 -14.31 -10.51 9.75
CA ASN A 272 -14.54 -10.42 8.30
C ASN A 272 -15.54 -9.30 7.96
N LYS A 273 -15.38 -8.14 8.60
CA LYS A 273 -16.31 -7.01 8.54
C LYS A 273 -15.65 -5.73 8.10
N TRP A 274 -16.37 -4.96 7.31
CA TRP A 274 -16.00 -3.62 6.89
C TRP A 274 -16.75 -2.60 7.74
N THR A 275 -16.03 -1.58 8.20
CA THR A 275 -16.62 -0.42 8.89
C THR A 275 -16.08 0.86 8.27
N ILE A 276 -16.87 1.93 8.36
CA ILE A 276 -16.42 3.28 8.01
C ILE A 276 -15.68 3.82 9.24
N SER A 277 -14.51 4.42 9.03
CA SER A 277 -13.78 5.07 10.10
C SER A 277 -14.55 6.30 10.59
N VAL A 278 -14.65 6.46 11.90
CA VAL A 278 -15.39 7.57 12.52
C VAL A 278 -14.59 8.85 12.61
N GLN A 279 -13.30 8.77 12.31
CA GLN A 279 -12.37 9.86 12.47
C GLN A 279 -12.58 10.88 11.35
N ASN A 280 -12.73 12.14 11.75
CA ASN A 280 -12.87 13.23 10.78
C ASN A 280 -11.53 13.46 10.07
N TRP A 281 -11.54 13.17 8.77
CA TRP A 281 -10.43 13.43 7.87
C TRP A 281 -10.23 14.93 7.71
N PRO A 282 -9.03 15.47 8.00
CA PRO A 282 -8.79 16.91 7.88
C PRO A 282 -8.83 17.36 6.42
N THR A 283 -8.50 16.47 5.48
CA THR A 283 -8.49 16.75 4.04
C THR A 283 -8.56 15.44 3.25
N ALA A 284 -9.30 15.46 2.14
CA ALA A 284 -9.29 14.37 1.17
C ALA A 284 -7.92 14.25 0.48
N LEU A 285 -7.38 13.03 0.43
CA LEU A 285 -6.06 12.74 -0.14
C LEU A 285 -6.16 11.82 -1.36
N ARG A 286 -5.34 12.11 -2.37
CA ARG A 286 -5.16 11.29 -3.58
C ARG A 286 -3.79 10.67 -3.64
N GLY A 287 -3.78 9.40 -4.07
CA GLY A 287 -2.54 8.66 -4.28
C GLY A 287 -1.69 8.63 -3.04
N CYS A 288 -2.32 8.54 -1.86
CA CYS A 288 -1.61 8.51 -0.62
C CYS A 288 -0.96 7.13 -0.39
N ILE A 289 0.03 7.14 0.49
CA ILE A 289 0.68 5.97 1.06
C ILE A 289 0.63 6.13 2.58
N THR A 290 0.45 5.00 3.25
CA THR A 290 0.47 4.95 4.71
C THR A 290 1.57 4.01 5.15
N VAL A 291 2.36 4.45 6.12
CA VAL A 291 3.44 3.66 6.71
C VAL A 291 3.40 3.81 8.23
N LEU A 292 3.78 2.75 8.93
CA LEU A 292 4.03 2.80 10.37
C LEU A 292 5.46 3.30 10.59
N ASN A 293 5.69 4.02 11.68
CA ASN A 293 7.07 4.19 12.13
C ASN A 293 7.62 2.88 12.71
N ASP A 294 8.93 2.83 12.93
CA ASP A 294 9.66 1.60 13.28
C ASP A 294 9.17 0.90 14.55
N ASP A 295 8.74 1.66 15.57
CA ASP A 295 8.17 1.13 16.81
C ASP A 295 6.65 0.90 16.76
N ASN A 296 6.03 1.11 15.59
CA ASN A 296 4.58 1.03 15.37
C ASN A 296 3.73 1.87 16.33
N THR A 297 4.25 2.99 16.85
CA THR A 297 3.48 3.89 17.72
C THR A 297 2.68 4.93 16.93
N PHE A 298 3.21 5.34 15.78
CA PHE A 298 2.62 6.36 14.92
C PHE A 298 2.39 5.83 13.51
N MET A 299 1.24 6.20 12.97
CA MET A 299 0.91 6.04 11.57
C MET A 299 1.18 7.35 10.84
N HIS A 300 1.91 7.25 9.74
CA HIS A 300 2.23 8.36 8.85
C HIS A 300 1.49 8.21 7.53
N ILE A 301 0.77 9.25 7.12
CA ILE A 301 -0.01 9.28 5.88
C ILE A 301 0.55 10.39 5.00
N LEU A 302 1.01 10.00 3.82
CA LEU A 302 1.70 10.86 2.87
C LEU A 302 0.93 10.87 1.57
N GLY A 303 0.53 12.04 1.07
CA GLY A 303 -0.26 12.11 -0.16
C GLY A 303 -0.38 13.51 -0.75
N GLN A 304 -1.24 13.64 -1.75
CA GLN A 304 -1.54 14.90 -2.40
C GLN A 304 -2.95 15.37 -2.02
N SER A 305 -3.12 16.67 -1.80
CA SER A 305 -4.44 17.27 -1.52
C SER A 305 -5.36 17.17 -2.74
N ASP A 306 -6.60 16.78 -2.51
CA ASP A 306 -7.66 16.79 -3.53
C ASP A 306 -8.13 18.19 -3.89
N GLU A 307 -8.09 19.12 -2.94
CA GLU A 307 -8.48 20.51 -3.12
C GLU A 307 -7.42 21.28 -3.91
N ASN A 308 -6.15 21.01 -3.64
CA ASN A 308 -5.04 21.66 -4.30
C ASN A 308 -3.94 20.66 -4.67
N TYR A 309 -3.95 20.23 -5.94
CA TYR A 309 -2.97 19.30 -6.50
C TYR A 309 -1.51 19.78 -6.44
N ARG A 310 -1.22 21.02 -6.04
CA ARG A 310 0.16 21.47 -5.82
C ARG A 310 0.66 21.22 -4.41
N ILE A 311 -0.23 20.86 -3.48
CA ILE A 311 0.08 20.68 -2.06
C ILE A 311 0.20 19.19 -1.77
N SER A 312 1.37 18.80 -1.27
CA SER A 312 1.56 17.50 -0.66
C SER A 312 1.40 17.62 0.85
N ILE A 313 0.74 16.63 1.43
CA ILE A 313 0.36 16.60 2.83
C ILE A 313 1.05 15.40 3.48
N HIS A 314 1.59 15.62 4.68
CA HIS A 314 2.09 14.58 5.55
C HIS A 314 1.36 14.70 6.89
N LEU A 315 0.53 13.72 7.21
CA LEU A 315 -0.17 13.61 8.47
C LEU A 315 0.48 12.55 9.35
N LYS A 316 0.41 12.74 10.66
CA LYS A 316 0.77 11.74 11.66
C LYS A 316 -0.36 11.59 12.66
N THR A 317 -0.64 10.36 13.07
CA THR A 317 -1.56 10.07 14.18
C THR A 317 -1.04 8.92 15.03
N LYS A 318 -1.40 8.88 16.31
CA LYS A 318 -0.97 7.82 17.23
C LYS A 318 -1.93 6.64 17.11
N ILE A 319 -1.37 5.43 16.99
CA ILE A 319 -2.15 4.23 16.70
C ILE A 319 -3.07 3.87 17.85
N ASP A 320 -2.57 3.91 19.09
CA ASP A 320 -3.37 3.51 20.26
C ASP A 320 -4.62 4.40 20.42
N GLU A 321 -4.45 5.72 20.26
CA GLU A 321 -5.55 6.68 20.34
C GLU A 321 -6.56 6.47 19.21
N TRP A 322 -6.07 6.19 17.99
CA TRP A 322 -6.91 5.86 16.86
C TRP A 322 -7.75 4.61 17.14
N MET A 323 -7.11 3.53 17.56
CA MET A 323 -7.75 2.23 17.79
C MET A 323 -8.76 2.29 18.94
N GLU A 324 -8.46 3.03 20.01
CA GLU A 324 -9.38 3.20 21.14
C GLU A 324 -10.69 3.90 20.72
N ILE A 325 -10.59 4.96 19.91
CA ILE A 325 -11.76 5.69 19.41
C ILE A 325 -12.61 4.80 18.49
N GLU A 326 -11.96 4.08 17.56
CA GLU A 326 -12.65 3.16 16.65
C GLU A 326 -13.35 2.02 17.40
N GLN A 327 -12.67 1.40 18.38
CA GLN A 327 -13.24 0.32 19.19
C GLN A 327 -14.45 0.80 20.00
N ARG A 328 -14.33 1.95 20.67
CA ARG A 328 -15.43 2.53 21.45
C ARG A 328 -16.65 2.79 20.58
N TRP A 329 -16.45 3.35 19.38
CA TRP A 329 -17.56 3.60 18.47
C TRP A 329 -18.23 2.31 17.98
N ILE A 330 -17.45 1.28 17.66
CA ILE A 330 -17.97 -0.04 17.26
C ILE A 330 -18.81 -0.65 18.39
N GLU A 331 -18.37 -0.56 19.65
CA GLU A 331 -19.10 -1.06 20.80
C GLU A 331 -20.42 -0.30 21.04
N GLU A 332 -20.39 1.03 20.95
CA GLU A 332 -21.57 1.89 21.13
C GLU A 332 -22.61 1.72 20.00
N ASN A 333 -22.17 1.36 18.79
CA ASN A 333 -23.03 1.30 17.60
C ASN A 333 -23.23 -0.13 17.07
N LYS A 334 -22.97 -1.15 17.89
CA LYS A 334 -23.01 -2.56 17.48
C LYS A 334 -24.34 -2.98 16.84
N GLU A 335 -25.47 -2.57 17.42
CA GLU A 335 -26.81 -2.92 16.90
C GLU A 335 -27.07 -2.30 15.51
N ILE A 336 -26.59 -1.06 15.30
CA ILE A 336 -26.70 -0.36 14.02
C ILE A 336 -25.88 -1.10 12.95
N LEU A 337 -24.63 -1.45 13.28
CA LEU A 337 -23.74 -2.20 12.39
C LEU A 337 -24.31 -3.58 12.03
N GLU A 338 -24.92 -4.29 12.98
CA GLU A 338 -25.60 -5.57 12.71
C GLU A 338 -26.80 -5.41 11.77
N ALA A 339 -27.62 -4.38 11.97
CA ALA A 339 -28.76 -4.10 11.09
C ALA A 339 -28.32 -3.73 9.65
N GLU A 340 -27.22 -2.98 9.51
CA GLU A 340 -26.62 -2.64 8.22
C GLU A 340 -26.05 -3.87 7.50
N ASP A 341 -25.38 -4.76 8.23
CA ASP A 341 -24.88 -6.03 7.68
C ASP A 341 -26.02 -6.89 7.12
N ILE A 342 -27.09 -7.08 7.89
CA ILE A 342 -28.28 -7.83 7.47
C ILE A 342 -28.90 -7.19 6.22
N ARG A 343 -29.00 -5.85 6.21
CA ARG A 343 -29.53 -5.13 5.04
C ARG A 343 -28.66 -5.36 3.80
N ALA A 344 -27.34 -5.29 3.94
CA ALA A 344 -26.42 -5.49 2.82
C ALA A 344 -26.49 -6.92 2.27
N GLU A 345 -26.61 -7.93 3.13
CA GLU A 345 -26.81 -9.32 2.72
C GLU A 345 -28.13 -9.51 1.97
N LEU A 346 -29.22 -8.92 2.47
CA LEU A 346 -30.52 -8.93 1.79
C LEU A 346 -30.47 -8.26 0.41
N GLU A 347 -29.72 -7.15 0.27
CA GLU A 347 -29.52 -6.49 -1.02
C GLU A 347 -28.69 -7.34 -1.99
N GLN A 348 -27.66 -8.04 -1.50
CA GLN A 348 -26.87 -8.96 -2.33
C GLN A 348 -27.74 -10.13 -2.83
N MET A 349 -28.47 -10.79 -1.94
CA MET A 349 -29.38 -11.88 -2.30
C MET A 349 -30.41 -11.46 -3.34
N LYS A 350 -30.96 -10.25 -3.23
CA LYS A 350 -31.89 -9.69 -4.23
C LYS A 350 -31.24 -9.56 -5.61
N ARG A 351 -30.01 -9.04 -5.69
CA ARG A 351 -29.28 -8.92 -6.97
C ARG A 351 -29.02 -10.29 -7.61
N GLU A 352 -28.65 -11.28 -6.83
CA GLU A 352 -28.41 -12.65 -7.32
C GLU A 352 -29.72 -13.29 -7.83
N LEU A 353 -30.84 -13.09 -7.13
CA LEU A 353 -32.17 -13.52 -7.56
C LEU A 353 -32.63 -12.84 -8.85
N ASP A 354 -32.35 -11.55 -9.01
CA ASP A 354 -32.74 -10.80 -10.23
C ASP A 354 -31.89 -11.21 -11.44
N ILE A 355 -30.60 -11.53 -11.25
CA ILE A 355 -29.74 -12.10 -12.30
C ILE A 355 -30.25 -13.48 -12.74
N ASN A 356 -30.67 -14.33 -11.78
CA ASN A 356 -31.20 -15.66 -12.07
C ASN A 356 -32.57 -15.66 -12.77
N LYS A 357 -33.29 -14.52 -12.78
CA LYS A 357 -34.55 -14.35 -13.53
C LYS A 357 -34.35 -13.85 -14.96
N LEU A 358 -33.14 -13.44 -15.32
CA LEU A 358 -32.77 -12.92 -16.64
C LEU A 358 -32.04 -13.97 -17.51
N ASN A 359 -31.76 -15.15 -16.96
CA ASN A 359 -31.35 -16.37 -17.66
C ASN A 359 -32.54 -17.32 -17.78
#